data_AF-A0A941IQP5-F1
#
_entry.id   AF-A0A941IQP5-F1
#
_cell.length_a   1.000
_cell.length_b   1.000
_cell.length_c   1.000
_cell.angle_alpha   90.00
_cell.angle_beta   90.00
_cell.angle_gamma   90.00
#
_symmetry.space_group_name_H-M   'P 1'
#
loop_
_entity.id
_entity.type
_entity.pdbx_description
1 polymer ?
#
loop_
_entity_poly.entity_id
_entity_poly.type
_entity_poly.pdbx_seq_one_letter_code
_entity_poly.pdbx_strand_id
1 'polypeptide(L)'
;VGRVWLGVTTGVRSLRPYPRLADLWDMIARSAYTQLRYSPWLLLGTVVGLVLIYGVPPVLGVAGLATRSWGVAVPALLAWAVMSVSYVPVLRLYGLGWWRAPLLPGVMALYGAMTVDSARRHRLGRGGSWKGRVIGAGEE
;
A
#
# COMPACT_ATOMS: atom_id res chain seq x y z
N VAL A 1 29.79 -20.47 -4.99
CA VAL A 1 28.55 -19.69 -4.70
C VAL A 1 28.98 -18.29 -4.28
N GLY A 2 28.66 -17.25 -5.06
CA GLY A 2 29.00 -15.86 -4.74
C GLY A 2 27.96 -15.21 -3.83
N ARG A 3 28.38 -14.32 -2.93
CA ARG A 3 27.47 -13.57 -2.06
C ARG A 3 26.68 -12.56 -2.90
N VAL A 4 25.37 -12.79 -3.06
CA VAL A 4 24.47 -11.81 -3.67
C VAL A 4 24.05 -10.82 -2.59
N TRP A 5 24.34 -9.53 -2.79
CA TRP A 5 23.87 -8.46 -1.91
C TRP A 5 22.47 -8.01 -2.34
N LEU A 6 21.50 -8.10 -1.43
CA LEU A 6 20.10 -7.73 -1.64
C LEU A 6 19.73 -6.40 -0.94
N GLY A 7 20.64 -5.43 -0.97
CA GLY A 7 20.38 -4.12 -0.40
C GLY A 7 19.85 -3.12 -1.42
N VAL A 8 19.55 -1.92 -0.94
CA VAL A 8 18.96 -0.87 -1.76
C VAL A 8 20.04 -0.12 -2.52
N THR A 9 19.88 0.01 -3.85
CA THR A 9 20.85 0.68 -4.72
C THR A 9 20.20 1.80 -5.53
N THR A 10 20.95 2.87 -5.77
CA THR A 10 20.60 3.94 -6.71
C THR A 10 21.24 3.76 -8.09
N GLY A 11 22.04 2.69 -8.28
CA GLY A 11 22.76 2.40 -9.53
C GLY A 11 21.92 1.75 -10.63
N VAL A 12 20.64 1.45 -10.36
CA VAL A 12 19.72 0.82 -11.32
C VAL A 12 18.44 1.63 -11.42
N ARG A 13 18.00 1.91 -12.65
CA ARG A 13 16.77 2.66 -12.92
C ARG A 13 15.79 1.79 -13.72
N SER A 14 14.55 1.74 -13.27
CA SER A 14 13.47 1.08 -14.03
C SER A 14 13.24 1.81 -15.36
N LEU A 15 13.22 1.05 -16.45
CA LEU A 15 12.83 1.53 -17.79
C LEU A 15 11.30 1.57 -17.99
N ARG A 16 10.52 1.09 -17.01
CA ARG A 16 9.05 1.11 -17.05
C ARG A 16 8.53 2.28 -16.20
N PRO A 17 8.33 3.47 -16.78
CA PRO A 17 7.77 4.60 -16.06
C PRO A 17 6.27 4.38 -15.79
N TYR A 18 5.80 4.92 -14.67
CA TYR A 18 4.37 5.01 -14.31
C TYR A 18 4.04 6.48 -14.05
N PRO A 19 3.85 7.30 -15.09
CA PRO A 19 3.68 8.74 -14.96
C PRO A 19 2.31 9.14 -14.36
N ARG A 20 1.30 8.27 -14.47
CA ARG A 20 -0.06 8.55 -13.99
C ARG A 20 -0.45 7.58 -12.89
N LEU A 21 -1.38 8.03 -12.03
CA LEU A 21 -1.96 7.19 -10.99
C LEU A 21 -2.64 5.94 -11.58
N ALA A 22 -3.28 6.06 -12.75
CA ALA A 22 -3.90 4.94 -13.45
C ALA A 22 -2.89 3.84 -13.80
N ASP A 23 -1.66 4.20 -14.17
CA ASP A 23 -0.62 3.22 -14.52
C ASP A 23 -0.17 2.43 -13.27
N LEU A 24 -0.06 3.10 -12.12
CA LEU A 24 0.21 2.46 -10.83
C LEU A 24 -0.96 1.59 -10.37
N TRP A 25 -2.19 2.09 -10.56
CA TRP A 25 -3.40 1.36 -10.23
C TRP A 25 -3.47 0.05 -11.00
N ASP A 26 -3.28 0.10 -12.32
CA ASP A 26 -3.30 -1.10 -13.17
C ASP A 26 -2.12 -2.04 -12.88
N MET A 27 -0.96 -1.51 -12.49
CA MET A 27 0.17 -2.32 -12.04
C MET A 27 -0.19 -3.14 -10.80
N ILE A 28 -0.79 -2.52 -9.79
CA ILE A 28 -1.14 -3.17 -8.51
C ILE A 28 -2.35 -4.08 -8.69
N ALA A 29 -3.42 -3.57 -9.33
CA ALA A 29 -4.67 -4.29 -9.50
C ALA A 29 -4.52 -5.57 -10.34
N ARG A 30 -3.45 -5.70 -11.14
CA ARG A 30 -3.16 -6.91 -11.91
C ARG A 30 -2.70 -8.09 -11.04
N SER A 31 -2.03 -7.84 -9.91
CA SER A 31 -1.36 -8.89 -9.13
C SER A 31 -1.74 -8.94 -7.65
N ALA A 32 -2.34 -7.89 -7.07
CA ALA A 32 -2.58 -7.86 -5.63
C ALA A 32 -3.45 -9.02 -5.13
N TYR A 33 -4.55 -9.34 -5.81
CA TYR A 33 -5.41 -10.44 -5.39
C TYR A 33 -4.80 -11.83 -5.66
N THR A 34 -3.92 -11.93 -6.66
CA THR A 34 -3.19 -13.18 -6.94
C THR A 34 -2.18 -13.46 -5.81
N GLN A 35 -1.52 -12.43 -5.28
CA GLN A 35 -0.64 -12.53 -4.10
C GLN A 35 -1.41 -12.97 -2.85
N LEU A 36 -2.70 -12.63 -2.75
CA LEU A 36 -3.61 -13.08 -1.70
C LEU A 36 -4.24 -14.45 -2.01
N ARG A 37 -3.69 -15.20 -2.98
CA ARG A 37 -4.14 -16.55 -3.38
C ARG A 37 -5.63 -16.61 -3.69
N TYR A 38 -6.17 -15.53 -4.24
CA TYR A 38 -7.60 -15.39 -4.54
C TYR A 38 -8.52 -15.64 -3.32
N SER A 39 -8.01 -15.48 -2.10
CA SER A 39 -8.75 -15.74 -0.86
C SER A 39 -9.48 -14.48 -0.36
N PRO A 40 -10.82 -14.51 -0.26
CA PRO A 40 -11.59 -13.39 0.30
C PRO A 40 -11.23 -13.10 1.77
N TRP A 41 -10.85 -14.13 2.54
CA TRP A 41 -10.47 -13.98 3.94
C TRP A 41 -9.12 -13.28 4.09
N LEU A 42 -8.14 -13.61 3.26
CA LEU A 42 -6.84 -12.91 3.25
C LEU A 42 -6.99 -11.46 2.78
N LEU A 43 -7.88 -11.20 1.83
CA LEU A 43 -8.24 -9.85 1.42
C LEU A 43 -8.87 -9.06 2.56
N LEU A 44 -9.88 -9.61 3.23
CA LEU A 44 -10.51 -8.96 4.38
C LEU A 44 -9.48 -8.69 5.48
N GLY A 45 -8.66 -9.67 5.83
CA GLY A 45 -7.59 -9.52 6.82
C GLY A 45 -6.59 -8.43 6.45
N THR A 46 -6.23 -8.32 5.17
CA THR A 46 -5.32 -7.28 4.67
C THR A 46 -5.95 -5.90 4.74
N VAL A 47 -7.21 -5.75 4.33
CA VAL A 47 -7.93 -4.47 4.41
C VAL A 47 -8.10 -4.03 5.86
N VAL A 48 -8.50 -4.94 6.75
CA VAL A 48 -8.61 -4.68 8.18
C VAL A 48 -7.25 -4.29 8.76
N GLY A 49 -6.18 -5.03 8.44
CA GLY A 49 -4.82 -4.73 8.87
C GLY A 49 -4.35 -3.34 8.39
N LEU A 50 -4.60 -2.99 7.13
CA LEU A 50 -4.27 -1.66 6.59
C LEU A 50 -5.02 -0.55 7.34
N VAL A 51 -6.32 -0.72 7.59
CA VAL A 51 -7.12 0.26 8.33
C VAL A 51 -6.62 0.39 9.77
N LEU A 52 -6.37 -0.72 10.47
CA LEU A 52 -5.91 -0.70 11.86
C LEU A 52 -4.52 -0.08 12.00
N ILE A 53 -3.57 -0.43 11.12
CA ILE A 53 -2.18 0.04 11.22
C ILE A 53 -2.05 1.48 10.75
N TYR A 54 -2.66 1.82 9.61
CA TYR A 54 -2.43 3.11 8.95
C TYR A 54 -3.57 4.10 9.12
N GLY A 55 -4.81 3.65 9.25
CA GLY A 55 -6.00 4.52 9.32
C GLY A 55 -6.39 4.92 10.75
N VAL A 56 -6.39 3.96 11.68
CA VAL A 56 -6.85 4.18 13.06
C VAL A 56 -6.01 5.23 13.82
N PRO A 57 -4.66 5.21 13.79
CA PRO A 57 -3.88 6.16 14.58
C PRO A 57 -4.11 7.64 14.19
N PRO A 58 -4.12 8.04 12.91
CA PRO A 58 -4.48 9.41 12.53
C PRO A 58 -5.90 9.81 12.95
N VAL A 59 -6.89 8.93 12.75
CA VAL A 59 -8.30 9.20 13.08
C VAL A 59 -8.48 9.40 14.59
N LEU A 60 -7.95 8.48 15.40
CA LEU A 60 -8.01 8.58 16.86
C LEU A 60 -7.18 9.74 17.40
N GLY A 61 -6.05 10.06 16.78
CA GLY A 61 -5.22 11.21 17.15
C GLY A 61 -5.99 12.51 16.98
N VAL A 62 -6.60 12.73 15.82
CA VAL A 62 -7.38 13.94 15.53
C VAL A 62 -8.65 14.00 16.37
N ALA A 63 -9.41 12.90 16.45
CA ALA A 63 -10.64 12.84 17.25
C ALA A 63 -10.35 13.02 18.75
N GLY A 64 -9.27 12.43 19.25
CA GLY A 64 -8.82 12.58 20.64
C GLY A 64 -8.44 14.02 20.97
N LEU A 65 -7.73 14.70 20.07
CA LEU A 65 -7.44 16.14 20.23
C LEU A 65 -8.72 16.98 20.25
N ALA A 66 -9.64 16.74 19.32
CA ALA A 66 -10.91 17.47 19.21
C ALA A 66 -11.79 17.30 20.46
N THR A 67 -11.78 16.11 21.07
CA THR A 67 -12.54 15.77 22.28
C THR A 67 -11.77 16.06 23.58
N ARG A 68 -10.52 16.57 23.50
CA ARG A 68 -9.59 16.72 24.63
C ARG A 68 -9.34 15.42 25.42
N SER A 69 -9.53 14.28 24.78
CA SER A 69 -9.24 12.97 25.35
C SER A 69 -7.76 12.63 25.18
N TRP A 70 -6.93 13.17 26.06
CA TRP A 70 -5.48 13.01 26.00
C TRP A 70 -5.02 11.54 26.08
N GLY A 71 -5.76 10.70 26.81
CA GLY A 71 -5.48 9.25 26.93
C GLY A 71 -5.59 8.50 25.60
N VAL A 72 -6.38 9.01 24.65
CA VAL A 72 -6.49 8.43 23.29
C VAL A 72 -5.60 9.20 22.31
N ALA A 73 -5.59 10.54 22.40
CA ALA A 73 -4.87 11.39 21.47
C ALA A 73 -3.37 11.13 21.46
N VAL A 74 -2.74 11.08 22.65
CA VAL A 74 -1.29 10.95 22.79
C VAL A 74 -0.76 9.64 22.18
N PRO A 75 -1.24 8.44 22.56
CA PRO A 75 -0.73 7.20 21.96
C PRO A 75 -1.01 7.11 20.46
N ALA A 76 -2.15 7.61 19.99
CA ALA A 76 -2.50 7.59 18.58
C ALA A 76 -1.60 8.51 17.73
N LEU A 77 -1.31 9.72 18.23
CA LEU A 77 -0.36 10.64 17.60
C LEU A 77 1.07 10.10 17.63
N LEU A 78 1.49 9.45 18.73
CA LEU A 78 2.79 8.79 18.82
C LEU A 78 2.92 7.67 17.79
N ALA A 79 1.91 6.81 17.67
CA ALA A 79 1.89 5.75 16.66
C ALA A 79 1.97 6.34 15.23
N TRP A 80 1.26 7.44 14.96
CA TRP A 80 1.34 8.12 13.67
C TRP A 80 2.69 8.80 13.43
N ALA A 81 3.31 9.36 14.46
CA ALA A 81 4.66 9.93 14.37
C ALA A 81 5.69 8.84 14.07
N VAL A 82 5.65 7.71 14.80
CA VAL A 82 6.56 6.57 14.59
C VAL A 82 6.43 6.05 13.16
N MET A 83 5.21 5.79 12.66
CA MET A 83 5.05 5.32 11.28
C MET A 83 5.60 6.32 10.25
N SER A 84 5.42 7.62 10.50
CA SER A 84 5.89 8.68 9.61
C SER A 84 7.43 8.72 9.60
N VAL A 85 8.07 8.68 10.76
CA VAL A 85 9.53 8.66 10.89
C VAL A 85 10.13 7.44 10.22
N SER A 86 9.52 6.25 10.38
CA SER A 86 9.96 5.02 9.72
C SER A 86 9.93 5.10 8.19
N TYR A 87 9.10 5.98 7.61
CA TYR A 87 9.00 6.16 6.16
C TYR A 87 10.01 7.20 5.60
N VAL A 88 10.58 8.06 6.43
CA VAL A 88 11.54 9.09 6.01
C VAL A 88 12.76 8.55 5.25
N PRO A 89 13.39 7.42 5.63
CA PRO A 89 14.53 6.89 4.89
C PRO A 89 14.20 6.59 3.42
N VAL A 90 13.00 6.06 3.16
CA VAL A 90 12.53 5.76 1.80
C VAL A 90 12.31 7.05 1.01
N LEU A 91 11.70 8.07 1.61
CA LEU A 91 11.52 9.37 0.96
C LEU A 91 12.88 10.00 0.58
N ARG A 92 13.86 9.97 1.50
CA ARG A 92 15.21 10.49 1.25
C ARG A 92 15.93 9.73 0.15
N LEU A 93 15.82 8.41 0.12
CA LEU A 93 16.38 7.58 -0.94
C LEU A 93 15.88 8.00 -2.32
N TYR A 94 14.61 8.36 -2.45
CA TYR A 94 14.01 8.82 -3.71
C TYR A 94 14.08 10.35 -3.91
N GLY A 95 14.85 11.08 -3.09
CA GLY A 95 15.02 12.53 -3.20
C GLY A 95 13.73 13.33 -2.92
N LEU A 96 12.78 12.75 -2.20
CA LEU A 96 11.50 13.38 -1.86
C LEU A 96 11.57 14.11 -0.51
N GLY A 97 10.81 15.20 -0.40
CA GLY A 97 10.72 15.98 0.84
C GLY A 97 10.10 15.20 2.00
N TRP A 98 10.67 15.33 3.20
CA TRP A 98 10.24 14.63 4.42
C TRP A 98 8.82 14.99 4.87
N TRP A 99 8.32 16.18 4.50
CA TRP A 99 6.96 16.64 4.80
C TRP A 99 5.87 15.71 4.24
N ARG A 100 6.21 14.85 3.28
CA ARG A 100 5.30 13.83 2.74
C ARG A 100 5.08 12.64 3.67
N ALA A 101 5.91 12.47 4.69
CA ALA A 101 5.86 11.30 5.57
C ALA A 101 4.50 11.13 6.29
N PRO A 102 3.87 12.18 6.84
CA PRO A 102 2.56 12.08 7.46
C PRO A 102 1.43 11.71 6.49
N LEU A 103 1.64 11.79 5.17
CA LEU A 103 0.66 11.40 4.16
C LEU A 103 0.62 9.89 3.89
N LEU A 104 1.49 9.11 4.54
CA LEU A 104 1.55 7.64 4.41
C LEU A 104 0.18 6.95 4.59
N PRO A 105 -0.69 7.34 5.54
CA PRO A 105 -2.05 6.79 5.64
C PRO A 105 -2.87 6.91 4.35
N GLY A 106 -2.76 8.05 3.66
CA GLY A 106 -3.45 8.27 2.38
C GLY A 106 -2.89 7.38 1.27
N VAL A 107 -1.57 7.17 1.24
CA VAL A 107 -0.92 6.23 0.31
C VAL A 107 -1.41 4.80 0.55
N MET A 108 -1.52 4.39 1.81
CA MET A 108 -1.99 3.05 2.17
C MET A 108 -3.49 2.86 1.92
N ALA A 109 -4.29 3.91 2.06
CA ALA A 109 -5.71 3.88 1.66
C ALA A 109 -5.85 3.66 0.14
N LEU A 110 -5.06 4.36 -0.68
CA LEU A 110 -5.03 4.13 -2.13
C LEU A 110 -4.58 2.72 -2.48
N TYR A 111 -3.52 2.23 -1.82
CA TYR A 111 -3.06 0.85 -1.99
C TYR A 111 -4.15 -0.17 -1.63
N GLY A 112 -4.84 0.03 -0.52
CA GLY A 112 -5.98 -0.81 -0.12
C GLY A 112 -7.10 -0.81 -1.16
N ALA A 113 -7.45 0.36 -1.70
CA ALA A 113 -8.46 0.47 -2.76
C ALA A 113 -8.04 -0.27 -4.05
N MET A 114 -6.77 -0.17 -4.45
CA MET A 114 -6.22 -0.91 -5.60
C MET A 114 -6.25 -2.43 -5.37
N THR A 115 -5.96 -2.88 -4.14
CA THR A 115 -6.03 -4.29 -3.75
C THR A 115 -7.47 -4.83 -3.80
N VAL A 116 -8.43 -4.06 -3.31
CA VAL A 116 -9.87 -4.43 -3.42
C VAL A 116 -10.33 -4.43 -4.88
N ASP A 117 -9.89 -3.45 -5.69
CA ASP A 117 -10.20 -3.41 -7.12
C ASP A 117 -9.58 -4.61 -7.87
N SER A 118 -8.39 -5.07 -7.47
CA SER A 118 -7.80 -6.31 -7.99
C SER A 118 -8.75 -7.50 -7.83
N ALA A 119 -9.33 -7.67 -6.64
CA ALA A 119 -10.27 -8.74 -6.35
C ALA A 119 -11.58 -8.58 -7.15
N ARG A 120 -12.08 -7.34 -7.26
CA ARG A 120 -13.24 -7.01 -8.11
C ARG A 120 -12.98 -7.37 -9.57
N ARG A 121 -11.82 -7.01 -10.14
CA ARG A 121 -11.44 -7.34 -11.52
C ARG A 121 -11.38 -8.85 -11.74
N HIS A 122 -10.84 -9.61 -10.78
CA HIS A 122 -10.82 -11.07 -10.86
C HIS A 122 -12.24 -11.66 -10.91
N ARG A 123 -13.15 -11.22 -10.04
CA ARG A 123 -14.56 -11.66 -10.05
C ARG A 123 -15.29 -11.32 -11.35
N LEU A 124 -14.90 -10.23 -12.02
CA LEU A 124 -15.45 -9.82 -13.31
C LEU A 124 -14.79 -10.53 -14.51
N GLY A 125 -13.93 -11.53 -14.28
CA GLY A 125 -13.20 -12.22 -15.36
C GLY A 125 -12.17 -11.33 -16.07
N ARG A 126 -11.76 -10.20 -15.46
CA ARG A 126 -10.77 -9.25 -15.98
C ARG A 126 -9.43 -9.33 -15.23
N GLY A 127 -9.27 -10.33 -14.37
CA GLY A 127 -8.04 -10.58 -13.63
C GLY A 127 -6.90 -11.04 -14.55
N GLY A 128 -5.66 -10.79 -14.16
CA GLY A 128 -4.51 -11.39 -14.85
C GLY A 128 -4.23 -10.92 -16.28
N SER A 129 -4.73 -9.74 -16.69
CA SER A 129 -4.45 -9.23 -18.04
C SER A 129 -2.95 -8.95 -18.22
N TRP A 130 -2.27 -9.79 -19.01
CA TRP A 130 -0.85 -9.66 -19.30
C TRP A 130 -0.63 -9.53 -20.81
N LYS A 131 -0.05 -8.40 -21.24
CA LYS A 131 0.20 -8.09 -22.66
C LYS A 131 -1.04 -8.27 -23.56
N GLY A 132 -2.21 -7.79 -23.09
CA GLY A 132 -3.46 -7.84 -23.86
C GLY A 132 -4.21 -9.18 -23.79
N ARG A 133 -3.69 -10.19 -23.10
CA ARG A 133 -4.36 -11.47 -22.89
C ARG A 133 -4.91 -11.56 -21.47
N VAL A 134 -6.18 -11.91 -21.33
CA VAL A 134 -6.78 -12.28 -20.05
C VAL A 134 -6.58 -13.78 -19.89
N ILE A 135 -5.87 -14.20 -18.84
CA ILE A 135 -5.77 -15.62 -18.49
C ILE A 135 -7.08 -15.98 -17.80
N GLY A 136 -7.96 -16.71 -18.49
CA GLY A 136 -9.20 -17.20 -17.93
C GLY A 136 -8.94 -18.20 -16.80
N ALA A 137 -9.80 -18.21 -15.79
CA ALA A 137 -9.75 -19.14 -14.66
C ALA A 137 -10.22 -20.57 -15.04
N GLY A 138 -9.89 -21.03 -16.24
CA GLY A 138 -10.44 -22.25 -16.86
C GLY A 138 -9.42 -23.33 -17.22
N GLU A 139 -8.20 -23.25 -16.71
CA GLU A 139 -7.19 -24.30 -16.86
C GLU A 139 -6.55 -24.61 -15.50
N GLU A 140 -7.36 -25.10 -14.56
CA GLU A 140 -6.92 -25.95 -13.44
C GLU A 140 -7.87 -27.14 -13.32
#